data_AF-A0A7C7KEQ8-F1
#
_entry.id   AF-A0A7C7KEQ8-F1
#
_cell.length_a   1.000
_cell.length_b   1.000
_cell.length_c   1.000
_cell.angle_alpha   90.00
_cell.angle_beta   90.00
_cell.angle_gamma   90.00
#
_symmetry.space_group_name_H-M   'P 1'
#
loop_
_entity.id
_entity.type
_entity.pdbx_description
1 polymer ?
#
loop_
_entity_poly.entity_id
_entity_poly.type
_entity_poly.pdbx_seq_one_letter_code
_entity_poly.pdbx_strand_id
1 'polypeptide(L)'
;MSRIKPIVGMWITLIALSFVVSMTSFGTTPSAPLFGMWPTIVVGWLILALFFDWVVQSTGLGAVQAAVILALAQIIGTGMPGVMMEGMAFGDALISAGFGMLFWVVSAGVYGWLSD
;
A
#
# COMPACT_ATOMS: atom_id res chain seq x y z
N MET A 1 -20.89 -4.29 -13.84
CA MET A 1 -19.58 -4.93 -14.10
C MET A 1 -19.09 -5.59 -12.82
N SER A 2 -18.46 -6.76 -12.91
CA SER A 2 -17.97 -7.47 -11.71
C SER A 2 -16.78 -6.72 -11.10
N ARG A 3 -16.94 -6.21 -9.87
CA ARG A 3 -15.91 -5.45 -9.12
C ARG A 3 -14.74 -6.30 -8.63
N ILE A 4 -14.85 -7.63 -8.77
CA ILE A 4 -13.80 -8.55 -8.38
C ILE A 4 -12.52 -8.35 -9.22
N LYS A 5 -12.67 -7.98 -10.50
CA LYS A 5 -11.55 -7.79 -11.42
C LYS A 5 -10.59 -6.69 -10.94
N PRO A 6 -11.02 -5.45 -10.65
CA PRO A 6 -10.12 -4.41 -10.16
C PRO A 6 -9.57 -4.70 -8.75
N ILE A 7 -10.36 -5.30 -7.85
CA ILE A 7 -9.90 -5.69 -6.51
C ILE A 7 -8.76 -6.70 -6.59
N VAL A 8 -8.94 -7.78 -7.35
CA VAL A 8 -7.93 -8.84 -7.51
C VAL A 8 -6.69 -8.30 -8.21
N GLY A 9 -6.85 -7.42 -9.20
CA GLY A 9 -5.71 -6.80 -9.89
C GLY A 9 -4.86 -5.93 -8.96
N MET A 10 -5.50 -5.09 -8.12
CA MET A 10 -4.81 -4.32 -7.10
C MET A 10 -4.06 -5.24 -6.12
N TRP A 11 -4.74 -6.27 -5.64
CA TRP A 11 -4.18 -7.23 -4.68
C TRP A 11 -2.94 -7.95 -5.20
N ILE A 12 -3.00 -8.48 -6.43
CA ILE A 12 -1.85 -9.13 -7.07
C ILE A 12 -0.70 -8.13 -7.27
N THR A 13 -1.01 -6.89 -7.65
CA THR A 13 0.00 -5.83 -7.84
C THR A 13 0.74 -5.53 -6.54
N LEU A 14 0.03 -5.43 -5.42
CA LEU A 14 0.63 -5.23 -4.10
C LEU A 14 1.57 -6.39 -3.70
N ILE A 15 1.15 -7.62 -3.95
CA ILE A 15 1.99 -8.81 -3.70
C ILE A 15 3.25 -8.77 -4.57
N ALA A 16 3.11 -8.46 -5.86
CA ALA A 16 4.23 -8.36 -6.78
C ALA A 16 5.22 -7.26 -6.36
N LEU A 17 4.72 -6.10 -5.94
CA LEU A 17 5.55 -5.02 -5.41
C LEU A 17 6.28 -5.46 -4.13
N SER A 18 5.61 -6.13 -3.19
CA SER A 18 6.25 -6.70 -2.01
C SER A 18 7.35 -7.70 -2.37
N PHE A 19 7.13 -8.53 -3.38
CA PHE A 19 8.14 -9.45 -3.89
C PHE A 19 9.36 -8.74 -4.47
N VAL A 20 9.16 -7.73 -5.32
CA VAL A 20 10.26 -6.93 -5.87
C VAL A 20 11.04 -6.23 -4.76
N VAL A 21 10.37 -5.58 -3.80
CA VAL A 21 11.05 -4.91 -2.69
C VAL A 21 11.81 -5.90 -1.80
N SER A 22 11.30 -7.11 -1.61
CA SER A 22 11.99 -8.16 -0.83
C SER A 22 13.32 -8.62 -1.45
N MET A 23 13.55 -8.37 -2.74
CA MET A 23 14.82 -8.63 -3.43
C MET A 23 15.85 -7.50 -3.25
N THR A 24 15.46 -6.40 -2.62
CA THR A 24 16.32 -5.22 -2.41
C THR A 24 16.75 -5.12 -0.95
N SER A 25 17.76 -4.29 -0.67
CA SER A 25 18.15 -3.95 0.69
C SER A 25 17.10 -3.13 1.47
N PHE A 26 16.03 -2.68 0.79
CA PHE A 26 14.92 -1.95 1.40
C PHE A 26 13.80 -2.86 1.91
N GLY A 27 13.89 -4.17 1.64
CA GLY A 27 12.97 -5.16 2.19
C GLY A 27 13.10 -5.25 3.70
N THR A 28 12.00 -5.04 4.42
CA THR A 28 11.94 -5.28 5.87
C THR A 28 11.34 -6.66 6.13
N THR A 29 12.09 -7.51 6.84
CA THR A 29 11.58 -8.79 7.32
C THR A 29 10.80 -8.57 8.61
N PRO A 30 9.50 -8.88 8.66
CA PRO A 30 8.73 -8.76 9.89
C PRO A 30 9.32 -9.64 10.99
N SER A 31 9.41 -9.11 12.22
CA SER A 31 10.01 -9.83 13.36
C SER A 31 9.15 -10.99 13.87
N ALA A 32 7.82 -10.90 13.76
CA ALA A 32 6.88 -11.93 14.21
C ALA A 32 5.59 -11.96 13.37
N PRO A 33 5.63 -12.45 12.12
CA PRO A 33 4.44 -12.52 11.27
C PRO A 33 3.46 -13.62 11.75
N LEU A 34 2.17 -13.29 11.83
CA LEU A 34 1.11 -14.14 12.41
C LEU A 34 0.97 -15.53 11.75
N PHE A 35 1.20 -15.63 10.43
CA PHE A 35 1.05 -16.85 9.64
C PHE A 35 2.33 -17.21 8.86
N GLY A 36 3.47 -16.63 9.24
CA GLY A 36 4.65 -16.54 8.38
C GLY A 36 4.59 -15.34 7.43
N MET A 37 5.76 -14.88 6.96
CA MET A 37 5.91 -13.62 6.23
C MET A 37 4.95 -13.53 5.02
N TRP A 38 5.03 -14.48 4.08
CA TRP A 38 4.26 -14.42 2.84
C TRP A 38 2.74 -14.60 3.04
N PRO A 39 2.26 -15.58 3.83
CA PRO A 39 0.83 -15.69 4.11
C PRO A 39 0.25 -14.43 4.78
N THR A 40 0.99 -13.83 5.73
CA THR A 40 0.56 -12.58 6.37
C THR A 40 0.51 -11.41 5.38
N ILE A 41 1.50 -11.27 4.49
CA ILE A 41 1.51 -10.25 3.41
C ILE A 41 0.29 -10.42 2.49
N VAL A 42 0.03 -11.66 2.05
CA VAL A 42 -1.08 -11.98 1.12
C VAL A 42 -2.43 -11.60 1.74
N VAL A 43 -2.66 -11.96 3.01
CA VAL A 43 -3.90 -11.63 3.72
C VAL A 43 -4.01 -10.13 4.00
N GLY A 44 -2.91 -9.50 4.44
CA GLY A 44 -2.88 -8.07 4.74
C GLY A 44 -3.22 -7.21 3.52
N TRP A 45 -2.65 -7.54 2.35
CA TRP A 45 -2.96 -6.84 1.12
C TRP A 45 -4.37 -7.10 0.60
N LEU A 46 -4.95 -8.27 0.87
CA LEU A 46 -6.35 -8.54 0.50
C LEU A 46 -7.29 -7.61 1.28
N ILE A 47 -7.08 -7.50 2.59
CA ILE A 47 -7.84 -6.60 3.46
C ILE A 47 -7.70 -5.15 2.98
N LEU A 48 -6.47 -4.74 2.65
CA LEU A 48 -6.21 -3.39 2.16
C LEU A 48 -6.87 -3.11 0.80
N ALA A 49 -6.86 -4.08 -0.13
CA ALA A 49 -7.55 -3.93 -1.42
C ALA A 49 -9.07 -3.82 -1.26
N LEU A 50 -9.67 -4.59 -0.34
CA LEU A 50 -11.10 -4.48 0.00
C LEU A 50 -11.42 -3.13 0.65
N PHE A 51 -10.57 -2.66 1.56
CA PHE A 51 -10.71 -1.33 2.17
C PHE A 51 -10.62 -0.22 1.12
N PHE A 52 -9.66 -0.31 0.20
CA PHE A 52 -9.50 0.68 -0.86
C PHE A 52 -10.73 0.72 -1.78
N ASP A 53 -11.25 -0.43 -2.19
CA ASP A 53 -12.48 -0.50 -2.96
C ASP A 53 -13.65 0.15 -2.22
N TRP A 54 -13.79 -0.10 -0.91
CA TRP A 54 -14.77 0.57 -0.07
C TRP A 54 -14.57 2.10 -0.03
N VAL A 55 -13.34 2.59 0.07
CA VAL A 55 -13.04 4.04 0.03
C VAL A 55 -13.46 4.66 -1.29
N VAL A 56 -13.09 4.03 -2.41
CA VAL A 56 -13.45 4.52 -3.76
C VAL A 56 -14.97 4.57 -3.93
N GLN A 57 -15.68 3.54 -3.48
CA GLN A 57 -17.15 3.52 -3.53
C GLN A 57 -17.79 4.57 -2.63
N SER A 58 -17.28 4.75 -1.43
CA SER A 58 -17.88 5.64 -0.43
C SER A 58 -17.64 7.12 -0.75
N THR A 59 -16.52 7.43 -1.40
CA THR A 59 -16.11 8.82 -1.68
C THR A 59 -16.43 9.28 -3.09
N GLY A 60 -16.60 8.35 -4.05
CA GLY A 60 -16.77 8.68 -5.47
C GLY A 60 -15.52 9.25 -6.13
N LEU A 61 -14.36 9.21 -5.45
CA LEU A 61 -13.10 9.69 -5.98
C LEU A 61 -12.53 8.74 -7.05
N GLY A 62 -11.76 9.30 -7.98
CA GLY A 62 -10.95 8.48 -8.89
C GLY A 62 -9.92 7.64 -8.10
N ALA A 63 -9.64 6.43 -8.56
CA ALA A 63 -8.77 5.48 -7.85
C ALA A 63 -7.39 6.09 -7.49
N VAL A 64 -6.71 6.72 -8.44
CA VAL A 64 -5.40 7.35 -8.19
C VAL A 64 -5.50 8.49 -7.17
N GLN A 65 -6.57 9.29 -7.23
CA GLN A 65 -6.79 10.37 -6.27
C GLN A 65 -6.99 9.82 -4.85
N ALA A 66 -7.80 8.76 -4.69
CA ALA A 66 -7.98 8.08 -3.42
C ALA A 66 -6.65 7.53 -2.89
N ALA A 67 -5.84 6.92 -3.75
CA ALA A 67 -4.52 6.39 -3.39
C ALA A 67 -3.57 7.47 -2.90
N VAL A 68 -3.50 8.63 -3.57
CA VAL A 68 -2.65 9.74 -3.15
C VAL A 68 -3.07 10.27 -1.76
N ILE A 69 -4.37 10.42 -1.52
CA ILE A 69 -4.87 10.88 -0.22
C ILE A 69 -4.50 9.87 0.88
N LEU A 70 -4.69 8.57 0.63
CA LEU A 70 -4.33 7.53 1.60
C LEU A 70 -2.82 7.46 1.84
N ALA A 71 -2.00 7.61 0.81
CA ALA A 71 -0.55 7.66 0.94
C ALA A 71 -0.09 8.85 1.79
N LEU A 72 -0.63 10.04 1.52
CA LEU A 72 -0.32 11.24 2.30
C LEU A 72 -0.80 11.10 3.75
N ALA A 73 -2.00 10.55 3.97
CA ALA A 73 -2.52 10.29 5.31
C ALA A 73 -1.61 9.32 6.08
N GLN A 74 -1.10 8.28 5.42
CA GLN A 74 -0.13 7.36 6.02
C GLN A 74 1.20 8.05 6.34
N ILE A 75 1.74 8.86 5.44
CA ILE A 75 2.99 9.61 5.68
C ILE A 75 2.85 10.56 6.87
N ILE A 76 1.71 11.26 6.98
CA ILE A 76 1.42 12.15 8.11
C ILE A 76 1.20 11.34 9.39
N GLY A 77 0.51 10.19 9.30
CA GLY A 77 0.13 9.37 10.45
C GLY A 77 1.27 8.56 11.05
N THR A 78 2.25 8.13 10.24
CA THR A 78 3.35 7.26 10.71
C THR A 78 4.73 7.84 10.42
N GLY A 79 4.94 8.42 9.24
CA GLY A 79 6.25 8.96 8.84
C GLY A 79 6.65 10.20 9.63
N MET A 80 5.76 11.19 9.74
CA MET A 80 6.03 12.43 10.47
C MET A 80 6.27 12.19 11.98
N PRO A 81 5.41 11.45 12.71
CA PRO A 81 5.67 11.11 14.10
C PRO A 81 6.97 10.34 14.30
N GLY A 82 7.30 9.41 13.39
CA GLY A 82 8.56 8.68 13.43
C GLY A 82 9.78 9.62 13.45
N VAL A 83 9.81 10.63 12.57
CA VAL A 83 10.91 11.61 12.55
C VAL A 83 10.85 12.57 13.74
N MET A 84 9.68 13.15 14.00
CA MET A 84 9.55 14.28 14.92
C MET A 84 9.48 13.87 16.39
N MET A 85 9.04 12.64 16.68
CA MET A 85 8.80 12.16 18.04
C MET A 85 9.69 10.96 18.40
N GLU A 86 9.96 10.07 17.44
CA GLU A 86 10.71 8.84 17.70
C GLU A 86 12.19 8.93 17.30
N GLY A 87 12.61 10.06 16.72
CA GLY A 87 14.00 10.30 16.33
C GLY A 87 14.47 9.46 15.12
N MET A 88 13.54 9.01 14.29
CA MET A 88 13.84 8.32 13.03
C MET A 88 14.67 9.23 12.11
N ALA A 89 15.69 8.67 11.47
CA ALA A 89 16.47 9.40 10.49
C ALA A 89 15.58 9.89 9.34
N PHE A 90 15.69 11.17 8.98
CA PHE A 90 14.88 11.76 7.93
C PHE A 90 15.02 11.04 6.57
N GLY A 91 16.23 10.55 6.27
CA GLY A 91 16.48 9.74 5.06
C GLY A 91 15.65 8.46 5.02
N ASP A 92 15.57 7.74 6.14
CA ASP A 92 14.80 6.48 6.23
C ASP A 92 13.30 6.75 6.13
N ALA A 93 12.82 7.84 6.75
CA ALA A 93 11.44 8.27 6.64
C ALA A 93 11.07 8.66 5.20
N LEU A 94 11.98 9.34 4.48
CA LEU A 94 11.77 9.72 3.08
C LEU A 94 11.71 8.49 2.16
N ILE A 95 12.59 7.51 2.38
CA ILE A 95 12.58 6.24 1.65
C ILE A 95 11.26 5.49 1.90
N SER A 96 10.86 5.37 3.18
CA SER A 96 9.60 4.73 3.58
C SER A 96 8.38 5.42 2.95
N ALA A 97 8.33 6.75 2.98
CA ALA A 97 7.28 7.55 2.36
C ALA A 97 7.22 7.34 0.84
N GLY A 98 8.38 7.32 0.17
CA GLY A 98 8.47 7.07 -1.27
C GLY A 98 7.95 5.69 -1.67
N PHE A 99 8.35 4.65 -0.95
CA PHE A 99 7.80 3.30 -1.18
C PHE A 99 6.32 3.22 -0.85
N GLY A 100 5.85 3.83 0.24
CA GLY A 100 4.44 3.90 0.57
C GLY A 100 3.62 4.54 -0.56
N MET A 101 4.09 5.67 -1.10
CA MET A 101 3.44 6.33 -2.22
C MET A 101 3.43 5.45 -3.48
N LEU A 102 4.54 4.78 -3.78
CA LEU A 102 4.66 3.86 -4.91
C LEU A 102 3.66 2.70 -4.80
N PHE A 103 3.52 2.09 -3.62
CA PHE A 103 2.56 1.00 -3.39
C PHE A 103 1.13 1.45 -3.62
N TRP A 104 0.74 2.63 -3.11
CA TRP A 104 -0.59 3.17 -3.31
C TRP A 104 -0.86 3.51 -4.78
N VAL A 105 0.01 4.29 -5.41
CA VAL A 105 -0.25 4.83 -6.76
C VAL A 105 -0.22 3.73 -7.83
N VAL A 106 0.75 2.82 -7.79
CA VAL A 106 0.88 1.76 -8.80
C VAL A 106 -0.29 0.78 -8.71
N SER A 107 -0.64 0.34 -7.51
CA SER A 107 -1.75 -0.60 -7.32
C SER A 107 -3.11 0.04 -7.63
N ALA A 108 -3.31 1.32 -7.29
CA ALA A 108 -4.51 2.06 -7.66
C ALA A 108 -4.62 2.36 -9.15
N GLY A 109 -3.48 2.54 -9.85
CA GLY A 109 -3.46 2.64 -11.31
C GLY A 109 -3.99 1.37 -11.98
N VAL A 110 -3.55 0.20 -11.52
CA VAL A 110 -4.07 -1.10 -11.98
C VAL A 110 -5.54 -1.26 -11.63
N TYR A 111 -5.95 -0.88 -10.41
CA TYR A 111 -7.35 -0.89 -10.01
C TYR A 111 -8.21 -0.03 -10.96
N GLY A 112 -7.79 1.19 -11.25
CA GLY A 112 -8.50 2.12 -12.14
C GLY A 112 -8.62 1.55 -13.55
N TRP A 113 -7.49 1.11 -14.13
CA TRP A 113 -7.47 0.51 -15.47
C TRP A 113 -8.37 -0.73 -15.61
N LEU A 114 -8.50 -1.53 -14.56
CA LEU A 114 -9.37 -2.71 -14.57
C LEU A 114 -10.84 -2.41 -14.22
N SER A 115 -11.12 -1.20 -13.73
CA SER A 115 -12.46 -0.70 -13.42
C SER A 115 -13.14 -0.06 -14.63
N ASP A 116 -12.36 0.42 -15.58
CA ASP A 116 -12.80 0.86 -16.91
C ASP A 116 -13.21 -0.34 -17.80
#